data_AF-A0A1V5NQK6-F1
#
_entry.id   AF-A0A1V5NQK6-F1
#
_cell.length_a   1.000
_cell.length_b   1.000
_cell.length_c   1.000
_cell.angle_alpha   90.00
_cell.angle_beta   90.00
_cell.angle_gamma   90.00
#
_symmetry.space_group_name_H-M   'P 1'
#
loop_
_entity.id
_entity.type
_entity.pdbx_description
1 polymer ?
#
loop_
_entity_poly.entity_id
_entity_poly.type
_entity_poly.pdbx_seq_one_letter_code
_entity_poly.pdbx_strand_id
1 'polypeptide(L)'
;MEKYYLQIYRHVLSTGDDDAWIDLGSLEIHPEMAQLLAEYGILDIKEGHIRLRHAARLAKLQRLRRSLGVNLSGAAIILDLLERIEALQEEIDRLRRI
;
A
#
# COMPACT_ATOMS: atom_id res chain seq x y z
N MET A 1 -20.42 32.03 -7.21
CA MET A 1 -19.11 31.99 -6.54
C MET A 1 -18.90 30.57 -6.06
N GLU A 2 -18.06 29.80 -6.74
CA GLU A 2 -17.76 28.42 -6.35
C GLU A 2 -16.86 28.40 -5.12
N LYS A 3 -17.18 27.54 -4.15
CA LYS A 3 -16.40 27.36 -2.93
C LYS A 3 -15.46 26.17 -3.13
N TYR A 4 -14.17 26.43 -3.16
CA TYR A 4 -13.15 25.38 -3.13
C TYR A 4 -12.75 25.12 -1.69
N TYR A 5 -12.76 23.85 -1.29
CA TYR A 5 -12.28 23.41 0.02
C TYR A 5 -10.90 22.80 -0.16
N LEU A 6 -9.91 23.36 0.53
CA LEU A 6 -8.55 22.81 0.57
C LEU A 6 -8.44 21.90 1.80
N GLN A 7 -8.38 20.58 1.58
CA GLN A 7 -8.20 19.62 2.67
C GLN A 7 -6.71 19.36 2.87
N ILE A 8 -6.12 20.08 3.83
CA ILE A 8 -4.70 19.92 4.19
C ILE A 8 -4.57 18.73 5.13
N TYR A 9 -4.08 17.61 4.63
CA TYR A 9 -3.72 16.45 5.44
C TYR A 9 -2.32 16.62 6.04
N ARG A 10 -2.25 16.73 7.37
CA ARG A 10 -0.98 16.74 8.10
C ARG A 10 -0.52 15.31 8.32
N HIS A 11 0.38 14.82 7.47
CA HIS A 11 1.12 13.60 7.79
C HIS A 11 2.15 13.90 8.88
N VAL A 12 1.90 13.41 10.09
CA VAL A 12 2.95 13.24 11.07
C VAL A 12 3.77 12.04 10.59
N LEU A 13 4.91 12.31 9.98
CA LEU A 13 5.95 11.30 9.75
C LEU A 13 6.46 10.87 11.13
N SER A 14 5.78 9.91 11.75
CA SER A 14 6.27 9.26 12.96
C SER A 14 7.02 8.01 12.53
N THR A 15 8.34 8.11 12.62
CA THR A 15 9.25 6.98 12.59
C THR A 15 8.87 6.00 13.71
N GLY A 16 8.47 4.78 13.36
CA GLY A 16 8.63 3.64 14.27
C GLY A 16 7.39 2.86 14.75
N ASP A 17 6.24 2.89 14.08
CA ASP A 17 5.13 2.00 14.45
C ASP A 17 4.41 1.42 13.20
N ASP A 18 5.05 0.44 12.56
CA ASP A 18 4.55 -0.27 11.36
C ASP A 18 3.24 -1.07 11.61
N ASP A 19 2.80 -1.15 12.86
CA ASP A 19 1.58 -1.81 13.32
C ASP A 19 0.42 -0.85 13.66
N ALA A 20 0.58 0.45 13.45
CA ALA A 20 -0.50 1.42 13.63
C ALA A 20 -1.68 1.09 12.69
N TRP A 21 -2.90 1.01 13.24
CA TRP A 21 -4.12 0.86 12.45
C TRP A 21 -4.63 2.22 11.98
N ILE A 22 -5.02 2.30 10.72
CA ILE A 22 -5.66 3.46 10.11
C ILE A 22 -7.04 3.07 9.60
N ASP A 23 -7.99 3.99 9.68
CA ASP A 23 -9.34 3.80 9.16
C ASP A 23 -9.29 3.65 7.63
N LEU A 24 -9.89 2.58 7.08
CA LEU A 24 -10.02 2.35 5.65
C LEU A 24 -10.81 3.49 4.98
N GLY A 25 -11.78 4.08 5.68
CA GLY A 25 -12.56 5.21 5.19
C GLY A 25 -11.74 6.50 5.02
N SER A 26 -10.57 6.58 5.65
CA SER A 26 -9.63 7.68 5.44
C SER A 26 -8.84 7.56 4.13
N LEU A 27 -8.89 6.40 3.48
CA LEU A 27 -8.23 6.15 2.20
C LEU A 27 -9.24 6.35 1.07
N GLU A 28 -8.85 7.07 0.04
CA GLU A 28 -9.68 7.29 -1.16
C GLU A 28 -9.75 6.03 -2.04
N ILE A 29 -10.29 4.94 -1.50
CA ILE A 29 -10.42 3.65 -2.18
C ILE A 29 -11.87 3.18 -2.07
N HIS A 30 -12.42 2.68 -3.19
CA HIS A 30 -13.76 2.10 -3.19
C HIS A 30 -13.80 0.81 -2.34
N PRO A 31 -14.87 0.53 -1.56
CA PRO A 31 -14.94 -0.66 -0.70
C PRO A 31 -14.70 -1.99 -1.42
N GLU A 32 -15.25 -2.16 -2.63
CA GLU A 32 -15.02 -3.36 -3.47
C GLU A 32 -13.54 -3.53 -3.85
N MET A 33 -12.83 -2.42 -4.04
CA MET A 33 -11.40 -2.42 -4.34
C MET A 33 -10.59 -2.86 -3.14
N ALA A 34 -10.97 -2.40 -1.94
CA ALA A 34 -10.35 -2.83 -0.69
C ALA A 34 -10.56 -4.33 -0.45
N GLN A 35 -11.76 -4.84 -0.72
CA GLN A 35 -12.09 -6.27 -0.64
C GLN A 35 -11.19 -7.11 -1.56
N LEU A 36 -11.07 -6.71 -2.83
CA LEU A 36 -10.25 -7.42 -3.81
C LEU A 36 -8.76 -7.39 -3.44
N LEU A 37 -8.26 -6.28 -2.90
CA LEU A 37 -6.90 -6.21 -2.39
C LEU A 37 -6.69 -7.07 -1.14
N ALA A 38 -7.71 -7.25 -0.30
CA ALA A 38 -7.64 -8.18 0.81
C ALA A 38 -7.63 -9.64 0.35
N GLU A 39 -8.42 -9.99 -0.68
CA GLU A 39 -8.37 -11.32 -1.32
C GLU A 39 -6.99 -11.63 -1.92
N TYR A 40 -6.31 -10.61 -2.46
CA TYR A 40 -4.92 -10.74 -2.94
C TYR A 40 -3.87 -10.71 -1.83
N GLY A 41 -4.25 -10.63 -0.54
CA GLY A 41 -3.31 -10.55 0.58
C GLY A 41 -2.51 -9.24 0.62
N ILE A 42 -2.97 -8.20 -0.08
CA ILE A 42 -2.33 -6.88 -0.12
C ILE A 42 -2.71 -6.03 1.08
N LEU A 43 -3.97 -6.12 1.49
CA LEU A 43 -4.53 -5.45 2.66
C LEU A 43 -4.97 -6.47 3.70
N ASP A 44 -4.60 -6.26 4.96
CA ASP A 44 -5.29 -6.87 6.09
C ASP A 44 -6.36 -5.90 6.59
N ILE A 45 -7.63 -6.21 6.32
CA ILE A 45 -8.77 -5.41 6.80
C ILE A 45 -9.33 -6.05 8.07
N LYS A 46 -9.38 -5.28 9.16
CA LYS A 46 -10.01 -5.68 10.42
C LYS A 46 -10.91 -4.56 10.91
N GLU A 47 -12.21 -4.83 11.04
CA GLU A 47 -13.20 -3.87 11.55
C GLU A 47 -13.13 -2.50 10.84
N GLY A 48 -12.94 -2.50 9.51
CA GLY A 48 -12.82 -1.26 8.73
C GLY A 48 -11.49 -0.53 8.88
N HIS A 49 -10.48 -1.13 9.52
CA HIS A 49 -9.14 -0.58 9.65
C HIS A 49 -8.13 -1.42 8.85
N ILE A 50 -7.08 -0.77 8.36
CA ILE A 50 -5.91 -1.42 7.78
C ILE A 50 -4.65 -1.00 8.53
N ARG A 51 -3.59 -1.82 8.51
CA ARG A 51 -2.30 -1.40 9.08
C ARG A 51 -1.61 -0.37 8.19
N LEU A 52 -0.89 0.56 8.81
CA LEU A 52 -0.22 1.67 8.15
C LEU A 52 0.75 1.21 7.05
N ARG A 53 1.47 0.10 7.26
CA ARG A 53 2.34 -0.50 6.23
C ARG A 53 1.61 -0.79 4.91
N HIS A 54 0.31 -1.09 4.97
CA HIS A 54 -0.50 -1.37 3.78
C HIS A 54 -0.83 -0.10 3.00
N ALA A 55 -0.82 1.09 3.62
CA ALA A 55 -1.00 2.36 2.91
C ALA A 55 0.16 2.63 1.94
N ALA A 56 1.40 2.37 2.36
CA ALA A 56 2.57 2.49 1.50
C ALA A 56 2.50 1.49 0.33
N ARG A 57 2.07 0.26 0.62
CA ARG A 57 1.86 -0.81 -0.38
C ARG A 57 0.80 -0.41 -1.41
N LEU A 58 -0.30 0.17 -0.96
CA LEU A 58 -1.36 0.71 -1.82
C LEU A 58 -0.86 1.87 -2.70
N ALA A 59 -0.06 2.79 -2.16
CA ALA A 59 0.51 3.88 -2.93
C ALA A 59 1.44 3.37 -4.05
N LYS A 60 2.28 2.36 -3.75
CA LYS A 60 3.11 1.66 -4.74
C LYS A 60 2.24 1.01 -5.81
N LEU A 61 1.18 0.29 -5.42
CA LEU A 61 0.24 -0.36 -6.33
C LEU A 61 -0.42 0.63 -7.31
N GLN A 62 -0.93 1.75 -6.80
CA GLN A 62 -1.53 2.77 -7.64
C GLN A 62 -0.53 3.40 -8.61
N ARG A 63 0.71 3.63 -8.15
CA ARG A 63 1.79 4.12 -9.02
C ARG A 63 2.09 3.12 -10.13
N LEU A 64 2.26 1.83 -9.81
CA LEU A 64 2.50 0.76 -10.79
C LEU A 64 1.41 0.70 -11.85
N ARG A 65 0.15 0.74 -11.41
CA ARG A 65 -1.02 0.77 -12.30
C ARG A 65 -0.94 1.93 -13.30
N ARG A 66 -0.63 3.14 -12.81
CA ARG A 66 -0.51 4.35 -13.65
C ARG A 66 0.71 4.34 -14.56
N SER A 67 1.86 3.85 -14.07
CA SER A 67 3.13 3.89 -14.82
C SER A 67 3.24 2.79 -15.88
N LEU A 68 2.68 1.61 -15.61
CA LEU A 68 2.79 0.45 -16.51
C LEU A 68 1.51 0.24 -17.35
N GLY A 69 0.44 0.98 -17.09
CA GLY A 69 -0.83 0.83 -17.81
C GLY A 69 -1.51 -0.52 -17.56
N VAL A 70 -1.18 -1.19 -16.46
CA VAL A 70 -1.75 -2.50 -16.09
C VAL A 70 -3.07 -2.33 -15.36
N ASN A 71 -3.90 -3.38 -15.35
CA ASN A 71 -5.07 -3.42 -14.49
C ASN A 71 -4.68 -3.64 -13.01
N LEU A 72 -5.67 -3.61 -12.11
CA LEU A 72 -5.41 -3.75 -10.67
C LEU A 72 -4.76 -5.10 -10.32
N SER A 73 -5.31 -6.20 -10.82
CA SER A 73 -4.79 -7.54 -10.56
C SER A 73 -3.35 -7.71 -11.07
N GLY A 74 -3.05 -7.14 -12.24
CA GLY A 74 -1.68 -7.09 -12.77
C GLY A 74 -0.75 -6.27 -11.88
N ALA A 75 -1.20 -5.09 -11.42
CA ALA A 75 -0.42 -4.27 -10.49
C ALA A 75 -0.17 -4.99 -9.15
N ALA A 76 -1.17 -5.73 -8.65
CA ALA A 76 -1.09 -6.55 -7.44
C ALA A 76 -0.03 -7.65 -7.57
N ILE A 77 -0.07 -8.43 -8.66
CA ILE A 77 0.91 -9.48 -8.94
C ILE A 77 2.33 -8.90 -9.07
N ILE A 78 2.48 -7.81 -9.82
CA ILE A 78 3.79 -7.16 -10.00
C ILE A 78 4.35 -6.66 -8.67
N LEU A 79 3.50 -6.09 -7.80
CA LEU A 79 3.92 -5.62 -6.49
C LEU A 79 4.45 -6.76 -5.61
N ASP A 80 3.74 -7.88 -5.56
CA ASP A 80 4.15 -9.07 -4.80
C ASP A 80 5.50 -9.63 -5.31
N LEU A 81 5.67 -9.67 -6.64
CA LEU A 81 6.94 -10.08 -7.25
C LEU A 81 8.10 -9.14 -6.90
N LEU A 82 7.88 -7.82 -6.91
CA LEU A 82 8.89 -6.85 -6.53
C LEU A 82 9.30 -7.00 -5.05
N GLU A 83 8.34 -7.16 -4.15
CA GLU A 83 8.59 -7.39 -2.72
C GLU A 83 9.39 -8.68 -2.50
N ARG A 84 9.07 -9.74 -3.25
CA ARG A 84 9.83 -10.99 -3.20
C ARG A 84 11.26 -10.84 -3.72
N ILE A 85 11.47 -10.06 -4.78
CA ILE A 85 12.81 -9.77 -5.32
C ILE A 85 13.62 -8.95 -4.31
N GLU A 86 13.02 -7.93 -3.70
CA GLU A 86 13.65 -7.13 -2.63
C GLU A 86 14.12 -8.04 -1.48
N ALA A 87 13.25 -8.91 -0.98
CA ALA A 87 13.59 -9.85 0.10
C ALA A 87 14.72 -10.83 -0.27
N LEU A 88 14.72 -11.36 -1.50
CA LEU A 88 15.78 -12.23 -1.99
C LEU A 88 17.11 -11.49 -2.13
N GLN A 89 17.09 -10.24 -2.60
CA GLN A 89 18.29 -9.42 -2.73
C GLN A 89 18.90 -9.13 -1.36
N GLU A 90 18.07 -8.81 -0.36
CA GLU A 90 18.53 -8.64 1.01
C GLU A 90 19.15 -9.91 1.59
N GLU A 91 18.59 -11.09 1.29
CA GLU A 91 19.15 -12.37 1.73
C GLU A 91 20.54 -12.62 1.11
N ILE A 92 20.68 -12.39 -0.20
CA ILE A 92 21.97 -12.49 -0.89
C ILE A 92 22.99 -11.52 -0.27
N ASP A 93 22.59 -10.28 -0.02
CA ASP A 93 23.49 -9.27 0.56
C ASP A 93 23.90 -9.62 2.00
N ARG A 94 23.00 -10.22 2.79
CA ARG A 94 23.33 -10.76 4.12
C ARG A 94 24.36 -11.89 4.03
N LEU A 95 24.18 -12.83 3.10
CA LEU A 95 25.09 -13.97 2.91
C LEU A 95 26.47 -13.54 2.41
N ARG A 96 26.55 -12.52 1.54
CA ARG A 96 27.82 -11.98 1.01
C ARG A 96 28.63 -11.16 2.01
N ARG A 97 28.03 -10.75 3.13
CA ARG A 97 28.71 -10.00 4.21
C ARG A 97 29.36 -10.91 5.25
N ILE A 98 29.21 -12.23 5.12
CA ILE A 98 29.90 -13.28 5.90
C ILE A 98 31.15 -13.70 5.13
#